data_AF-A0A482Z792-F1
#
_entry.id   AF-A0A482Z792-F1
#
_cell.length_a   1.000
_cell.length_b   1.000
_cell.length_c   1.000
_cell.angle_alpha   90.00
_cell.angle_beta   90.00
_cell.angle_gamma   90.00
#
_symmetry.space_group_name_H-M   'P 1'
#
loop_
_entity.id
_entity.type
_entity.pdbx_description
1 polymer ?
#
loop_
_entity_poly.entity_id
_entity_poly.type
_entity_poly.pdbx_seq_one_letter_code
_entity_poly.pdbx_strand_id
1 'polypeptide(L)'
;MKYYRCLYFFIFALSVKAYAYQPKIEIVEQFDNLRMVAFINKEDADSNPSWIPGSNKLPLTVVEAIRAVNVLSKKLNTIVEIEIRLMPKYKNRWHYLIKTAKTANSAMRFKYNIYVVLMNGKVVPAIIEPAI
;
A
#
# COMPACT_ATOMS: atom_id res chain seq x y z
N MET A 1 -5.61 -17.61 51.16
CA MET A 1 -5.89 -16.40 50.34
C MET A 1 -4.66 -15.75 49.66
N LYS A 2 -3.46 -16.34 49.63
CA LYS A 2 -2.26 -15.75 48.98
C LYS A 2 -1.99 -16.24 47.54
N TYR A 3 -2.58 -17.36 47.11
CA TYR A 3 -2.29 -17.99 45.81
C TYR A 3 -3.09 -17.43 44.63
N TYR A 4 -4.29 -16.89 44.87
CA TYR A 4 -5.13 -16.30 43.82
C TYR A 4 -4.49 -15.04 43.19
N ARG A 5 -3.68 -14.30 43.96
CA ARG A 5 -3.06 -13.05 43.49
C ARG A 5 -1.99 -13.30 42.42
N CYS A 6 -1.28 -14.43 42.48
CA CYS A 6 -0.31 -14.82 41.45
C CYS A 6 -1.01 -15.32 40.17
N LEU A 7 -2.19 -15.94 40.30
CA LEU A 7 -2.96 -16.43 39.16
C LEU A 7 -3.42 -15.27 38.24
N TYR A 8 -3.88 -14.16 38.81
CA TYR A 8 -4.28 -12.98 38.05
C TYR A 8 -3.11 -12.33 37.30
N PHE A 9 -1.91 -12.30 37.88
CA PHE A 9 -0.71 -11.81 37.20
C PHE A 9 -0.30 -12.70 36.02
N PHE A 10 -0.47 -14.01 36.15
CA PHE A 10 -0.16 -14.96 35.08
C PHE A 10 -1.13 -14.83 33.89
N ILE A 11 -2.42 -14.63 34.17
CA ILE A 11 -3.44 -14.44 33.14
C ILE A 11 -3.20 -13.14 32.37
N PHE A 12 -2.85 -12.03 33.04
CA PHE A 12 -2.53 -10.76 32.37
C PHE A 12 -1.26 -10.83 31.51
N ALA A 13 -0.25 -11.62 31.92
CA ALA A 13 0.99 -11.77 31.16
C ALA A 13 0.82 -12.59 29.87
N LEU A 14 -0.17 -13.50 29.82
CA LEU A 14 -0.47 -14.31 28.63
C LEU A 14 -1.32 -13.55 27.59
N SER A 15 -1.97 -12.44 27.96
CA SER A 15 -2.86 -11.67 27.07
C SER A 15 -2.15 -10.81 26.02
N VAL A 16 -0.82 -10.65 26.08
CA VAL A 16 -0.16 -9.53 25.39
C VAL A 16 0.36 -9.85 23.98
N LYS A 17 0.20 -11.08 23.44
CA LYS A 17 0.87 -11.42 22.16
C LYS A 17 0.01 -12.13 21.11
N ALA A 18 -1.25 -11.74 20.98
CA ALA A 18 -2.05 -12.07 19.81
C ALA A 18 -2.15 -10.88 18.84
N TYR A 19 -1.02 -10.31 18.42
CA TYR A 19 -0.99 -9.45 17.22
C TYR A 19 -0.94 -10.38 16.00
N ALA A 20 -2.08 -11.03 15.74
CA ALA A 20 -2.23 -12.14 14.82
C ALA A 20 -2.33 -11.65 13.37
N TYR A 21 -1.47 -12.20 12.51
CA TYR A 21 -1.60 -12.29 11.05
C TYR A 21 -2.60 -11.32 10.39
N GLN A 22 -2.10 -10.25 9.77
CA GLN A 22 -2.92 -9.40 8.91
C GLN A 22 -3.07 -10.05 7.53
N PRO A 23 -4.29 -10.42 7.11
CA PRO A 23 -4.51 -10.98 5.78
C PRO A 23 -4.13 -9.94 4.73
N LYS A 24 -3.28 -10.34 3.78
CA LYS A 24 -2.90 -9.52 2.63
C LYS A 24 -3.75 -9.89 1.43
N ILE A 25 -4.25 -8.87 0.75
CA ILE A 25 -4.85 -9.01 -0.56
C ILE A 25 -3.79 -8.75 -1.64
N GLU A 26 -3.87 -9.53 -2.71
CA GLU A 26 -3.05 -9.33 -3.88
C GLU A 26 -3.82 -8.46 -4.88
N ILE A 27 -3.17 -7.38 -5.32
CA ILE A 27 -3.63 -6.55 -6.42
C ILE A 27 -2.65 -6.73 -7.57
N VAL A 28 -3.16 -7.31 -8.66
CA VAL A 28 -2.43 -7.47 -9.92
C VAL A 28 -2.86 -6.35 -10.84
N GLU A 29 -1.90 -5.56 -11.29
CA GLU A 29 -2.11 -4.46 -12.21
C GLU A 29 -1.16 -4.59 -13.39
N GLN A 30 -1.58 -4.05 -14.53
CA GLN A 30 -0.71 -3.90 -15.69
C GLN A 30 -0.44 -2.42 -15.92
N PHE A 31 0.83 -2.04 -15.89
CA PHE A 31 1.25 -0.66 -16.10
C PHE A 31 2.23 -0.62 -17.28
N ASP A 32 1.79 -0.05 -18.40
CA ASP A 32 2.33 -0.31 -19.74
C ASP A 32 2.38 -1.83 -20.06
N ASN A 33 3.59 -2.32 -20.37
CA ASN A 33 3.89 -3.72 -20.65
C ASN A 33 4.48 -4.43 -19.42
N LEU A 34 4.40 -3.80 -18.23
CA LEU A 34 4.88 -4.39 -16.98
C LEU A 34 3.68 -4.89 -16.17
N ARG A 35 3.68 -6.19 -15.92
CA ARG A 35 2.78 -6.78 -14.93
C ARG A 35 3.37 -6.55 -13.55
N MET A 36 2.56 -6.06 -12.62
CA MET A 36 2.99 -5.78 -11.26
C MET A 36 1.99 -6.32 -10.25
N VAL A 37 2.52 -6.68 -9.08
CA VAL A 37 1.77 -7.22 -7.96
C VAL A 37 2.06 -6.37 -6.73
N ALA A 38 1.01 -5.92 -6.05
CA ALA A 38 1.09 -5.27 -4.75
C ALA A 38 0.33 -6.08 -3.70
N PHE A 39 0.95 -6.25 -2.54
CA PHE A 39 0.33 -6.91 -1.39
C PHE A 39 -0.13 -5.87 -0.39
N ILE A 40 -1.43 -5.66 -0.29
CA ILE A 40 -2.05 -4.65 0.58
C ILE A 40 -2.71 -5.36 1.75
N ASN A 41 -2.60 -4.84 2.97
CA ASN A 41 -3.35 -5.43 4.08
C ASN A 41 -4.85 -5.23 3.83
N LYS A 42 -5.66 -6.24 4.13
CA LYS A 42 -7.11 -6.17 3.93
C LYS A 42 -7.73 -4.97 4.65
N GLU A 43 -7.28 -4.67 5.87
CA GLU A 43 -7.72 -3.51 6.65
C GLU A 43 -7.46 -2.17 5.94
N ASP A 44 -6.34 -2.05 5.22
CA ASP A 44 -6.00 -0.85 4.46
C ASP A 44 -6.89 -0.72 3.22
N ALA A 45 -7.14 -1.84 2.56
CA ALA A 45 -8.07 -1.91 1.44
C ALA A 45 -9.51 -1.60 1.89
N ASP A 46 -9.88 -2.02 3.10
CA ASP A 46 -11.19 -1.82 3.72
C ASP A 46 -11.43 -0.41 4.25
N SER A 47 -10.39 0.23 4.75
CA SER A 47 -10.42 1.62 5.18
C SER A 47 -10.16 2.63 4.05
N ASN A 48 -9.84 2.17 2.84
CA ASN A 48 -9.62 3.05 1.69
C ASN A 48 -10.93 3.80 1.34
N PRO A 49 -10.91 5.15 1.31
CA PRO A 49 -12.11 5.95 1.06
C PRO A 49 -12.78 5.60 -0.26
N SER A 50 -14.11 5.50 -0.23
CA SER A 50 -14.92 5.40 -1.43
C SER A 50 -14.93 6.74 -2.17
N TRP A 51 -14.67 6.70 -3.47
CA TRP A 51 -14.68 7.84 -4.36
C TRP A 51 -15.39 7.49 -5.67
N ILE A 52 -16.25 8.40 -6.13
CA ILE A 52 -16.96 8.28 -7.39
C ILE A 52 -16.52 9.49 -8.24
N PRO A 53 -15.80 9.25 -9.35
CA PRO A 53 -15.35 10.34 -10.22
C PRO A 53 -16.49 11.26 -10.62
N GLY A 54 -16.28 12.57 -10.46
CA GLY A 54 -17.25 13.59 -10.82
C GLY A 54 -18.37 13.87 -9.81
N SER A 55 -18.61 13.01 -8.81
CA SER A 55 -19.68 13.28 -7.82
C SER A 55 -19.18 13.86 -6.50
N ASN A 56 -17.97 13.49 -6.06
CA ASN A 56 -17.39 13.99 -4.82
C ASN A 56 -15.92 14.38 -5.00
N LYS A 57 -15.42 15.22 -4.08
CA LYS A 57 -14.02 15.64 -4.06
C LYS A 57 -13.11 14.42 -3.96
N LEU A 58 -12.04 14.42 -4.74
CA LEU A 58 -11.00 13.41 -4.69
C LEU A 58 -10.36 13.38 -3.29
N PRO A 59 -10.36 12.23 -2.59
CA PRO A 59 -9.91 12.17 -1.18
C PRO A 59 -8.43 12.47 -1.00
N LEU A 60 -7.61 12.15 -2.00
CA LEU A 60 -6.17 12.40 -2.02
C LEU A 60 -5.78 12.99 -3.37
N THR A 61 -5.21 14.18 -3.37
CA THR A 61 -4.73 14.83 -4.59
C THR A 61 -3.47 14.15 -5.14
N VAL A 62 -3.20 14.34 -6.43
CA VAL A 62 -1.97 13.85 -7.08
C VAL A 62 -0.71 14.36 -6.35
N VAL A 63 -0.72 15.63 -5.93
CA VAL A 63 0.41 16.24 -5.21
C VAL A 63 0.65 15.56 -3.86
N GLU A 64 -0.40 15.23 -3.12
CA GLU A 64 -0.30 14.52 -1.86
C GLU A 64 0.18 13.08 -2.06
N ALA A 65 -0.28 12.40 -3.11
CA ALA A 65 0.18 11.06 -3.45
C ALA A 65 1.68 11.03 -3.80
N ILE A 66 2.17 11.98 -4.60
CA ILE A 66 3.61 12.15 -4.90
C ILE A 66 4.39 12.42 -3.62
N ARG A 67 3.88 13.30 -2.76
CA ARG A 67 4.53 13.61 -1.47
C ARG A 67 4.65 12.36 -0.61
N ALA A 68 3.60 11.54 -0.53
CA ALA A 68 3.61 10.30 0.24
C ALA A 68 4.67 9.32 -0.27
N VAL A 69 4.81 9.18 -1.60
CA VAL A 69 5.86 8.35 -2.21
C VAL A 69 7.26 8.85 -1.86
N ASN A 70 7.50 10.17 -1.97
CA ASN A 70 8.81 10.77 -1.64
C ASN A 70 9.17 10.61 -0.16
N VAL A 71 8.18 10.69 0.74
CA VAL A 71 8.35 10.43 2.18
C VAL A 71 8.75 8.97 2.40
N LEU A 72 8.06 8.01 1.79
CA LEU A 72 8.39 6.59 1.92
C LEU A 72 9.81 6.28 1.41
N SER A 73 10.16 6.79 0.23
CA SER A 73 11.47 6.54 -0.38
C SER A 73 12.61 7.34 0.23
N LYS A 74 12.31 8.27 1.15
CA LYS A 74 13.27 9.19 1.79
C LYS A 74 14.08 10.02 0.77
N LYS A 75 13.53 10.28 -0.41
CA LYS A 75 14.17 11.05 -1.48
C LYS A 75 13.13 11.59 -2.45
N LEU A 76 13.48 12.67 -3.14
CA LEU A 76 12.69 13.16 -4.27
C LEU A 76 12.86 12.20 -5.45
N ASN A 77 11.76 11.60 -5.88
CA ASN A 77 11.75 10.76 -7.07
C ASN A 77 11.34 11.57 -8.30
N THR A 78 12.00 11.30 -9.41
CA THR A 78 11.51 11.72 -10.72
C THR A 78 10.29 10.87 -11.06
N ILE A 79 9.11 11.50 -11.05
CA ILE A 79 7.87 10.87 -11.46
C ILE A 79 7.90 10.71 -12.98
N VAL A 80 7.73 9.48 -13.44
CA VAL A 80 7.64 9.15 -14.87
C VAL A 80 6.18 9.18 -15.30
N GLU A 81 5.30 8.62 -14.48
CA GLU A 81 3.89 8.46 -14.82
C GLU A 81 3.04 8.27 -13.55
N ILE A 82 1.79 8.73 -13.63
CA ILE A 82 0.78 8.53 -12.59
C ILE A 82 -0.52 8.15 -13.27
N GLU A 83 -1.11 7.04 -12.83
CA GLU A 83 -2.46 6.64 -13.20
C GLU A 83 -3.35 6.55 -11.96
N ILE A 84 -4.65 6.76 -12.15
CA ILE A 84 -5.67 6.52 -11.12
C ILE A 84 -6.58 5.39 -11.60
N ARG A 85 -6.71 4.34 -10.78
CA ARG A 85 -7.44 3.14 -11.16
C ARG A 85 -8.39 2.67 -10.08
N LEU A 86 -9.48 2.05 -10.53
CA LEU A 86 -10.40 1.35 -9.65
C LEU A 86 -9.68 0.11 -9.11
N MET A 87 -9.72 -0.07 -7.81
CA MET A 87 -9.11 -1.18 -7.13
C MET A 87 -9.85 -2.48 -7.49
N PRO A 88 -9.17 -3.52 -8.01
CA PRO A 88 -9.84 -4.75 -8.44
C PRO A 88 -10.66 -5.37 -7.32
N LYS A 89 -11.89 -5.82 -7.62
CA LYS A 89 -12.84 -6.43 -6.66
C LYS A 89 -13.42 -5.48 -5.60
N TYR A 90 -13.08 -4.19 -5.61
CA TYR A 90 -13.60 -3.22 -4.66
C TYR A 90 -14.37 -2.09 -5.37
N LYS A 91 -15.68 -2.02 -5.12
CA LYS A 91 -16.54 -1.00 -5.72
C LYS A 91 -16.18 0.39 -5.20
N ASN A 92 -16.04 1.35 -6.11
CA ASN A 92 -15.76 2.76 -5.83
C ASN A 92 -14.51 3.02 -4.97
N ARG A 93 -13.60 2.04 -4.82
CA ARG A 93 -12.33 2.26 -4.13
C ARG A 93 -11.26 2.42 -5.17
N TRP A 94 -10.61 3.56 -5.17
CA TRP A 94 -9.59 3.89 -6.17
C TRP A 94 -8.21 3.92 -5.52
N HIS A 95 -7.18 3.86 -6.34
CA HIS A 95 -5.80 4.02 -5.91
C HIS A 95 -4.99 4.67 -7.05
N TYR A 96 -3.87 5.28 -6.70
CA TYR A 96 -2.88 5.72 -7.68
C TYR A 96 -1.86 4.62 -7.94
N LEU A 97 -1.44 4.50 -9.19
CA LEU A 97 -0.24 3.82 -9.61
C LEU A 97 0.80 4.88 -9.98
N ILE A 98 1.92 4.91 -9.26
CA ILE A 98 2.97 5.91 -9.47
C ILE A 98 4.25 5.23 -9.93
N LYS A 99 4.68 5.55 -11.16
CA LYS A 99 5.97 5.15 -11.74
C LYS A 99 7.02 6.18 -11.40
N THR A 100 8.15 5.71 -10.87
CA THR A 100 9.31 6.56 -10.57
C THR A 100 10.55 6.03 -11.27
N ALA A 101 11.40 6.95 -11.75
CA ALA A 101 12.68 6.58 -12.30
C ALA A 101 13.61 6.06 -11.19
N LYS A 102 14.32 4.97 -11.49
CA LYS A 102 15.35 4.43 -10.59
C LYS A 102 16.69 5.09 -10.89
N THR A 103 17.49 5.29 -9.85
CA THR A 103 18.85 5.83 -10.00
C THR A 103 19.72 4.82 -10.75
N ALA A 104 20.58 5.29 -11.66
CA ALA A 104 21.36 4.46 -12.59
C ALA A 104 22.26 3.38 -11.93
N ASN A 105 22.62 3.52 -10.65
CA ASN A 105 23.44 2.55 -9.91
C ASN A 105 22.68 1.34 -9.33
N SER A 106 21.40 1.18 -9.67
CA SER A 106 20.60 0.05 -9.21
C SER A 106 20.89 -1.20 -10.06
N ALA A 107 21.52 -2.22 -9.48
CA ALA A 107 21.71 -3.54 -10.10
C ALA A 107 20.42 -4.34 -10.37
N MET A 108 19.23 -3.75 -10.16
CA MET A 108 17.95 -4.41 -10.42
C MET A 108 17.57 -4.41 -11.92
N ARG A 109 16.92 -5.49 -12.34
CA ARG A 109 16.46 -5.76 -13.71
C ARG A 109 15.54 -4.70 -14.33
N PHE A 110 14.82 -3.93 -13.52
CA PHE A 110 13.84 -2.93 -13.99
C PHE A 110 14.27 -1.48 -13.70
N LYS A 111 14.09 -0.61 -14.68
CA LYS A 111 14.46 0.83 -14.65
C LYS A 111 13.55 1.70 -13.77
N TYR A 112 12.47 1.13 -13.24
CA TYR A 112 11.41 1.86 -12.54
C TYR A 112 11.13 1.26 -11.16
N ASN A 113 10.65 2.09 -10.24
CA ASN A 113 9.88 1.62 -9.09
C ASN A 113 8.43 2.01 -9.29
N ILE A 114 7.53 1.10 -8.93
CA ILE A 114 6.08 1.32 -9.00
C ILE A 114 5.54 1.30 -7.58
N TYR A 115 4.64 2.24 -7.27
CA TYR A 115 3.97 2.33 -5.99
C TYR A 115 2.46 2.36 -6.19
N VAL A 116 1.74 1.62 -5.35
CA VAL A 116 0.29 1.78 -5.15
C VAL A 116 0.09 2.79 -4.03
N VAL A 117 -0.68 3.84 -4.26
CA VAL A 117 -1.07 4.81 -3.22
C VAL A 117 -2.57 4.79 -3.06
N LEU A 118 -3.03 4.36 -1.88
CA LEU A 118 -4.45 4.36 -1.53
C LEU A 118 -4.95 5.79 -1.33
N MET A 119 -6.25 6.02 -1.47
CA MET A 119 -6.89 7.34 -1.36
C MET A 119 -6.87 7.92 0.07
N ASN A 120 -6.40 7.16 1.05
CA ASN A 120 -6.07 7.67 2.39
C ASN A 120 -4.58 8.09 2.54
N GLY A 121 -3.80 8.06 1.46
CA GLY A 121 -2.38 8.43 1.47
C GLY A 121 -1.41 7.30 1.80
N LYS A 122 -1.90 6.09 2.10
CA LYS A 122 -1.03 4.95 2.39
C LYS A 122 -0.33 4.46 1.12
N VAL A 123 0.99 4.31 1.19
CA VAL A 123 1.85 3.88 0.08
C VAL A 123 2.26 2.43 0.26
N VAL A 124 2.11 1.63 -0.79
CA VAL A 124 2.47 0.21 -0.84
C VAL A 124 3.40 0.01 -2.05
N PRO A 125 4.65 -0.45 -1.87
CA PRO A 125 5.54 -0.72 -2.99
C PRO A 125 5.06 -1.94 -3.78
N ALA A 126 5.12 -1.84 -5.10
CA ALA A 126 4.78 -2.92 -6.02
C ALA A 126 6.01 -3.73 -6.44
N ILE A 127 5.80 -5.01 -6.71
CA ILE A 127 6.77 -5.93 -7.27
C ILE A 127 6.46 -6.08 -8.76
N ILE A 128 7.45 -5.87 -9.62
CA ILE A 128 7.30 -6.09 -11.07
C ILE A 128 7.56 -7.56 -11.35
N GLU A 129 6.58 -8.24 -11.94
CA GLU A 129 6.76 -9.62 -12.39
C GLU A 129 7.59 -9.64 -13.69
N PRO A 130 8.59 -10.52 -13.79
CA PRO A 130 9.30 -10.72 -15.05
C PRO A 130 8.33 -11.30 -16.09
N ALA A 131 8.36 -10.73 -17.30
CA ALA A 131 7.73 -11.36 -18.44
C ALA A 131 8.34 -12.76 -18.63
N ILE A 132 7.47 -13.77 -18.72
CA ILE A 132 7.81 -15.15 -19.08
C ILE A 132 8.08 -15.18 -20.58
#